data_AF-A0A7V5FQZ5-F1
#
_entry.id   AF-A0A7V5FQZ5-F1
#
_cell.length_a   1.000
_cell.length_b   1.000
_cell.length_c   1.000
_cell.angle_alpha   90.00
_cell.angle_beta   90.00
_cell.angle_gamma   90.00
#
_symmetry.space_group_name_H-M   'P 1'
#
loop_
_entity.id
_entity.type
_entity.pdbx_description
1 polymer ?
#
loop_
_entity_poly.entity_id
_entity_poly.type
_entity_poly.pdbx_seq_one_letter_code
_entity_poly.pdbx_strand_id
1 'polypeptide(L)'
;MKHRKWILPALMFILFLLHGPANGHAQHYQQVSVGDDHTVVIKADGSLWSWGRNILGQLGDGTNRDRNVPVRIEAGHAWKSVAAGGRHTLAITDDGRL
;
A
#
# COMPACT_ATOMS: atom_id res chain seq x y z
N MET A 1 10.25 -33.29 -49.99
CA MET A 1 9.00 -33.58 -49.26
C MET A 1 9.17 -34.87 -48.46
N LYS A 2 9.48 -34.77 -47.17
CA LYS A 2 9.40 -35.89 -46.23
C LYS A 2 8.74 -35.39 -44.95
N HIS A 3 7.46 -35.71 -44.83
CA HIS A 3 6.71 -35.62 -43.59
C HIS A 3 7.27 -36.63 -42.60
N ARG A 4 7.45 -36.21 -41.35
CA ARG A 4 6.99 -36.92 -40.14
C ARG A 4 7.44 -36.18 -38.89
N LYS A 5 6.48 -35.61 -38.16
CA LYS A 5 6.50 -35.62 -36.69
C LYS A 5 5.10 -36.00 -36.21
N TRP A 6 5.08 -36.90 -35.24
CA TRP A 6 3.95 -37.69 -34.78
C TRP A 6 3.29 -37.04 -33.55
N ILE A 7 1.95 -37.17 -33.49
CA ILE A 7 1.04 -37.40 -32.34
C ILE A 7 0.94 -36.35 -31.21
N LEU A 8 -0.28 -35.78 -31.08
CA LEU A 8 -0.93 -34.96 -30.03
C LEU A 8 -1.18 -35.81 -28.73
N PRO A 9 -1.81 -35.38 -27.60
CA PRO A 9 -2.61 -34.17 -27.28
C PRO A 9 -2.46 -33.63 -25.83
N ALA A 10 -3.34 -32.67 -25.48
CA ALA A 10 -3.83 -32.30 -24.13
C ALA A 10 -3.26 -31.03 -23.46
N LEU A 11 -4.17 -30.05 -23.34
CA LEU A 11 -4.25 -28.97 -22.35
C LEU A 11 -2.94 -28.44 -21.75
N MET A 12 -2.42 -27.37 -22.33
CA MET A 12 -1.76 -26.33 -21.54
C MET A 12 -1.86 -25.01 -22.30
N PHE A 13 -3.00 -24.32 -22.16
CA PHE A 13 -3.17 -22.97 -22.70
C PHE A 13 -2.38 -22.01 -21.79
N ILE A 14 -1.09 -21.94 -22.10
CA ILE A 14 -0.18 -20.81 -21.95
C ILE A 14 0.22 -20.45 -20.51
N LEU A 15 1.29 -21.12 -20.07
CA LEU A 15 2.35 -20.53 -19.27
C LEU A 15 3.01 -19.39 -20.07
N PHE A 16 2.67 -18.13 -19.78
CA PHE A 16 3.48 -16.98 -20.21
C PHE A 16 4.60 -16.78 -19.18
N LEU A 17 5.77 -17.37 -19.47
CA LEU A 17 7.03 -16.97 -18.87
C LEU A 17 7.62 -15.80 -19.64
N LEU A 18 8.39 -14.99 -18.91
CA LEU A 18 9.49 -14.15 -19.39
C LEU A 18 9.10 -12.89 -20.16
N HIS A 19 9.61 -11.76 -19.64
CA HIS A 19 9.53 -10.37 -20.14
C HIS A 19 8.29 -9.61 -19.67
N GLY A 20 8.37 -9.12 -18.43
CA GLY A 20 7.42 -8.11 -17.94
C GLY A 20 7.51 -6.83 -18.77
N PRO A 21 6.43 -6.04 -18.82
CA PRO A 21 6.60 -4.62 -19.03
C PRO A 21 7.16 -3.99 -17.76
N ALA A 22 8.31 -3.32 -17.87
CA ALA A 22 8.70 -2.27 -16.95
C ALA A 22 7.70 -1.11 -17.10
N ASN A 23 6.51 -1.23 -16.51
CA ASN A 23 5.44 -0.23 -16.61
C ASN A 23 4.89 0.11 -15.23
N GLY A 24 5.42 1.21 -14.67
CA GLY A 24 4.73 2.06 -13.71
C GLY A 24 4.59 1.53 -12.29
N HIS A 25 5.39 2.07 -11.37
CA HIS A 25 4.99 2.14 -9.95
C HIS A 25 3.72 2.99 -9.87
N ALA A 26 2.59 2.37 -10.14
CA ALA A 26 1.34 3.05 -10.12
C ALA A 26 1.08 3.51 -8.69
N GLN A 27 0.89 4.82 -8.54
CA GLN A 27 0.63 5.56 -7.30
C GLN A 27 -0.74 5.19 -6.75
N HIS A 28 -0.96 3.90 -6.47
CA HIS A 28 -2.24 3.41 -6.00
C HIS A 28 -2.29 3.51 -4.48
N TYR A 29 -3.38 4.07 -3.98
CA TYR A 29 -3.69 4.04 -2.55
C TYR A 29 -4.22 2.65 -2.22
N GLN A 30 -3.56 1.98 -1.27
CA GLN A 30 -3.92 0.65 -0.85
C GLN A 30 -5.04 0.69 0.21
N GLN A 31 -4.99 1.65 1.11
CA GLN A 31 -6.00 1.83 2.15
C GLN A 31 -6.12 3.30 2.54
N VAL A 32 -7.35 3.76 2.77
CA VAL A 32 -7.66 5.08 3.34
C VAL A 32 -8.53 4.90 4.58
N SER A 33 -8.26 5.69 5.61
CA SER A 33 -9.07 5.80 6.81
C SER A 33 -9.19 7.26 7.24
N VAL A 34 -10.36 7.64 7.75
CA VAL A 34 -10.68 9.02 8.12
C VAL A 34 -11.22 9.06 9.55
N GLY A 35 -10.69 9.97 10.36
CA GLY A 35 -11.23 10.32 11.68
C GLY A 35 -12.15 11.53 11.61
N ASP A 36 -12.31 12.27 12.72
CA ASP A 36 -13.19 13.44 12.75
C ASP A 36 -12.69 14.55 11.80
N ASP A 37 -11.38 14.80 11.80
CA ASP A 37 -10.75 15.90 11.05
C ASP A 37 -9.35 15.56 10.53
N HIS A 38 -9.00 14.27 10.48
CA HIS A 38 -7.73 13.80 9.94
C HIS A 38 -7.94 12.62 9.00
N THR A 39 -7.00 12.48 8.06
CA THR A 39 -6.98 11.41 7.08
C THR A 39 -5.66 10.66 7.19
N VAL A 40 -5.72 9.35 7.02
CA VAL A 40 -4.54 8.48 7.02
C VAL A 40 -4.63 7.49 5.88
N VAL A 41 -3.51 7.27 5.19
CA VAL A 41 -3.45 6.52 3.94
C VAL A 41 -2.21 5.64 3.91
N ILE A 42 -2.39 4.38 3.50
CA ILE A 42 -1.31 3.49 3.08
C ILE A 42 -1.25 3.50 1.56
N LYS A 43 -0.09 3.83 1.00
CA LYS A 43 0.18 3.72 -0.43
C LYS A 43 0.63 2.29 -0.79
N ALA A 44 0.57 1.93 -2.07
CA ALA A 44 0.97 0.61 -2.57
C ALA A 44 2.47 0.29 -2.35
N ASP A 45 3.31 1.30 -2.08
CA ASP A 45 4.71 1.11 -1.70
C ASP A 45 4.90 0.82 -0.20
N GLY A 46 3.81 0.67 0.57
CA GLY A 46 3.82 0.41 2.00
C GLY A 46 4.08 1.66 2.86
N SER A 47 4.14 2.86 2.27
CA SER A 47 4.29 4.09 3.04
C SER A 47 2.97 4.59 3.63
N LEU A 48 3.02 5.02 4.90
CA LEU A 48 1.89 5.64 5.59
C LEU A 48 2.00 7.16 5.52
N TRP A 49 0.89 7.80 5.20
CA TRP A 49 0.79 9.25 5.11
C TRP A 49 -0.43 9.72 5.90
N SER A 50 -0.29 10.86 6.58
CA SER A 50 -1.39 11.45 7.34
C SER A 50 -1.45 12.96 7.17
N TRP A 51 -2.64 13.55 7.30
CA TRP A 51 -2.85 15.00 7.31
C TRP A 51 -4.17 15.37 7.99
N GLY A 52 -4.35 16.66 8.26
CA GLY A 52 -5.50 17.23 8.95
C GLY A 52 -5.16 17.71 10.36
N ARG A 53 -6.17 17.68 11.24
CA ARG A 53 -6.06 18.07 12.65
C ARG A 53 -5.12 17.11 13.39
N ASN A 54 -4.23 17.65 14.22
CA ASN A 54 -3.22 16.90 14.97
C ASN A 54 -3.09 17.35 16.43
N ILE A 55 -4.09 18.05 16.97
CA ILE A 55 -4.01 18.61 18.34
C ILE A 55 -3.72 17.56 19.42
N LEU A 56 -4.08 16.29 19.18
CA LEU A 56 -3.86 15.17 20.10
C LEU A 56 -2.77 14.21 19.62
N GLY A 57 -2.04 14.55 18.55
CA GLY A 57 -1.02 13.67 17.98
C GLY A 57 -1.58 12.56 17.08
N GLN A 58 -2.84 12.67 16.64
CA GLN A 58 -3.51 11.63 15.84
C GLN A 58 -2.85 11.34 14.48
N LEU A 59 -1.96 12.22 13.99
CA LEU A 59 -1.21 12.01 12.75
C LEU A 59 0.00 11.08 12.94
N GLY A 60 0.50 10.93 14.16
CA GLY A 60 1.68 10.09 14.46
C GLY A 60 3.02 10.69 14.01
N ASP A 61 3.08 11.98 13.66
CA ASP A 61 4.28 12.64 13.14
C ASP A 61 5.25 13.15 14.24
N GLY A 62 5.04 12.72 15.48
CA GLY A 62 5.81 13.16 16.65
C GLY A 62 5.50 14.59 17.12
N THR A 63 4.48 15.24 16.55
CA THR A 63 4.07 16.59 16.93
C THR A 63 2.58 16.67 17.29
N ASN A 64 2.15 17.83 17.80
CA ASN A 64 0.75 18.18 18.01
C ASN A 64 0.32 19.35 17.10
N ARG A 65 0.94 19.47 15.92
CA ARG A 65 0.67 20.56 14.97
C ARG A 65 -0.09 20.03 13.76
N ASP A 66 -1.17 20.72 13.40
CA ASP A 66 -1.97 20.39 12.23
C ASP A 66 -1.10 20.35 10.96
N ARG A 67 -1.52 19.53 9.99
CA ARG A 67 -0.85 19.36 8.70
C ARG A 67 -1.86 19.56 7.59
N ASN A 68 -1.71 20.64 6.83
CA ASN A 68 -2.57 20.91 5.68
C ASN A 68 -2.12 20.17 4.41
N VAL A 69 -0.98 19.48 4.48
CA VAL A 69 -0.43 18.65 3.41
C VAL A 69 -0.06 17.27 3.97
N PRO A 70 -0.11 16.19 3.17
CA PRO A 70 0.32 14.87 3.59
C PRO A 70 1.75 14.87 4.16
N VAL A 71 1.91 14.35 5.37
CA VAL A 71 3.20 14.04 5.97
C VAL A 71 3.40 12.53 5.98
N ARG A 72 4.61 12.08 5.64
CA ARG A 72 4.98 10.67 5.68
C ARG A 72 5.32 10.27 7.11
N ILE A 73 4.80 9.13 7.56
CA ILE A 73 5.10 8.56 8.87
C ILE A 73 6.16 7.49 8.71
N GLU A 74 7.34 7.77 9.25
CA GLU A 74 8.50 6.90 9.17
C GLU A 74 8.34 5.68 10.10
N ALA A 75 8.56 4.50 9.54
CA ALA A 75 8.72 3.26 10.28
C ALA A 75 9.87 2.47 9.66
N GLY A 76 10.52 1.62 10.47
CA GLY A 76 11.56 0.71 9.96
C GLY A 76 11.03 -0.42 9.07
N HIS A 77 9.71 -0.50 8.86
CA HIS A 77 9.00 -1.56 8.15
C HIS A 77 7.83 -0.97 7.34
N ALA A 78 7.30 -1.73 6.37
CA ALA A 78 6.16 -1.30 5.58
C ALA A 78 4.87 -1.36 6.39
N TRP A 79 3.96 -0.42 6.14
CA TRP A 79 2.63 -0.41 6.77
C TRP A 79 1.66 -1.31 6.02
N LYS A 80 0.89 -2.10 6.78
CA LYS A 80 -0.01 -3.12 6.23
C LYS A 80 -1.48 -2.78 6.44
N SER A 81 -1.83 -2.18 7.58
CA SER A 81 -3.21 -1.75 7.83
C SER A 81 -3.28 -0.53 8.72
N VAL A 82 -4.33 0.28 8.55
CA VAL A 82 -4.58 1.48 9.34
C VAL A 82 -6.07 1.66 9.65
N ALA A 83 -6.37 2.12 10.87
CA ALA A 83 -7.70 2.52 11.30
C ALA A 83 -7.62 3.87 12.04
N ALA A 84 -8.44 4.83 11.62
CA ALA A 84 -8.66 6.08 12.31
C ALA A 84 -9.94 6.00 13.16
N GLY A 85 -9.81 6.31 14.45
CA GLY A 85 -10.94 6.69 15.29
C GLY A 85 -11.14 8.21 15.24
N GLY A 86 -12.11 8.75 15.99
CA GLY A 86 -12.42 10.19 15.92
C GLY A 86 -11.22 11.10 16.18
N ARG A 87 -10.38 10.74 17.16
CA ARG A 87 -9.23 11.54 17.63
C ARG A 87 -7.92 10.75 17.80
N HIS A 88 -7.84 9.57 17.20
CA HIS A 88 -6.67 8.70 17.30
C HIS A 88 -6.50 7.85 16.04
N THR A 89 -5.31 7.28 15.86
CA THR A 89 -4.99 6.39 14.74
C THR A 89 -4.25 5.18 15.30
N LEU A 90 -4.58 3.99 14.80
CA LEU A 90 -3.77 2.78 14.97
C LEU A 90 -3.37 2.28 13.59
N ALA A 91 -2.12 1.85 13.48
CA ALA A 91 -1.63 1.20 12.28
C ALA A 91 -0.82 -0.04 12.68
N ILE A 92 -0.66 -0.98 11.76
CA ILE A 92 0.21 -2.13 11.95
C ILE A 92 1.14 -2.28 10.76
N THR A 93 2.37 -2.66 11.03
CA THR A 93 3.38 -2.98 10.02
C THR A 93 3.20 -4.41 9.49
N ASP A 94 3.85 -4.70 8.37
CA ASP A 94 3.80 -5.99 7.69
C ASP A 94 4.33 -7.16 8.53
N ASP A 95 5.26 -6.87 9.43
CA ASP A 95 5.83 -7.78 10.42
C ASP A 95 5.05 -7.84 11.75
N GLY A 96 3.91 -7.15 11.84
CA GLY A 96 2.95 -7.28 12.95
C GLY A 96 3.20 -6.38 14.16
N ARG A 97 4.01 -5.31 14.02
CA ARG A 97 4.17 -4.28 15.06
C ARG A 97 3.04 -3.25 14.96
N LEU A 98 2.61 -2.73 16.10
CA LEU A 98 1.65 -1.63 16.22
C LEU A 98 2.37 -0.29 16.29
#